data_AF-A0A7S7NUV5-F1
#
_entry.id   AF-A0A7S7NUV5-F1
#
_cell.length_a   1.000
_cell.length_b   1.000
_cell.length_c   1.000
_cell.angle_alpha   90.00
_cell.angle_beta   90.00
_cell.angle_gamma   90.00
#
_symmetry.space_group_name_H-M   'P 1'
#
loop_
_entity.id
_entity.type
_entity.pdbx_description
1 polymer ?
#
loop_
_entity_poly.entity_id
_entity_poly.type
_entity_poly.pdbx_seq_one_letter_code
_entity_poly.pdbx_strand_id
1 'polypeptide(L)'
;MQFKRLTALFFAGALAFSAAAADISIRIAPPRARVEHRTSSPGRNFVWISGYQRWDGHGYDWSPGRWEQRPRPNARWQAHKWKHQRDGWVLVEGHWR
;
A
#
# COMPACT_ATOMS: atom_id res chain seq x y z
N MET A 1 -2.23 -35.14 -47.38
CA MET A 1 -3.65 -35.17 -46.98
C MET A 1 -3.76 -35.77 -45.57
N GLN A 2 -4.42 -35.03 -44.67
CA GLN A 2 -5.15 -35.47 -43.46
C GLN A 2 -4.40 -35.88 -42.16
N PHE A 3 -4.28 -34.87 -41.28
CA PHE A 3 -4.37 -34.80 -39.80
C PHE A 3 -4.71 -36.06 -38.95
N LYS A 4 -4.07 -36.14 -37.76
CA LYS A 4 -4.75 -36.27 -36.45
C LYS A 4 -3.84 -36.10 -35.20
N ARG A 5 -4.18 -35.04 -34.43
CA ARG A 5 -4.25 -34.87 -32.94
C ARG A 5 -2.94 -34.94 -32.11
N LEU A 6 -2.39 -33.81 -31.65
CA LEU A 6 -2.73 -33.04 -30.43
C LEU A 6 -2.55 -33.81 -29.11
N THR A 7 -1.50 -33.49 -28.37
CA THR A 7 -1.61 -33.21 -26.93
C THR A 7 -0.49 -32.25 -26.52
N ALA A 8 -0.80 -30.96 -26.46
CA ALA A 8 0.05 -29.99 -25.79
C ALA A 8 -0.33 -30.01 -24.30
N LEU A 9 0.60 -30.40 -23.42
CA LEU A 9 0.42 -30.19 -21.99
C LEU A 9 0.51 -28.68 -21.72
N PHE A 10 -0.63 -28.04 -21.56
CA PHE A 10 -0.74 -26.71 -20.97
C PHE A 10 -0.45 -26.83 -19.47
N PHE A 11 0.80 -26.61 -19.06
CA PHE A 11 1.13 -26.31 -17.67
C PHE A 11 0.78 -24.84 -17.40
N ALA A 12 -0.52 -24.56 -17.24
CA ALA A 12 -0.99 -23.27 -16.74
C ALA A 12 -0.74 -23.21 -15.23
N GLY A 13 0.53 -23.07 -14.85
CA GLY A 13 0.92 -22.76 -13.48
C GLY A 13 0.59 -21.30 -13.21
N ALA A 14 -0.66 -21.01 -12.85
CA ALA A 14 -1.02 -19.72 -12.28
C ALA A 14 -0.28 -19.56 -10.95
N LEU A 15 0.87 -18.88 -10.98
CA LEU A 15 1.52 -18.33 -9.80
C LEU A 15 0.57 -17.28 -9.22
N ALA A 16 -0.37 -17.73 -8.39
CA ALA A 16 -1.06 -16.87 -7.45
C ALA A 16 0.00 -16.38 -6.46
N PHE A 17 0.63 -15.26 -6.77
CA PHE A 17 1.47 -14.53 -5.82
C PHE A 17 0.55 -13.96 -4.74
N SER A 18 0.18 -14.81 -3.78
CA SER A 18 -0.47 -14.36 -2.57
C SER A 18 0.58 -13.59 -1.79
N ALA A 19 0.57 -12.26 -1.91
CA ALA A 19 1.37 -11.41 -1.05
C ALA A 19 0.84 -11.60 0.37
N ALA A 20 1.45 -12.54 1.10
CA ALA A 20 1.31 -12.59 2.54
C ALA A 20 1.81 -11.23 3.04
N ALA A 21 0.87 -10.36 3.43
CA ALA A 21 1.19 -9.11 4.09
C ALA A 21 1.88 -9.51 5.41
N ALA A 22 3.21 -9.53 5.39
CA ALA A 22 4.01 -9.83 6.56
C ALA A 22 3.71 -8.72 7.58
N ASP A 23 2.93 -9.08 8.59
CA ASP A 23 2.50 -8.12 9.58
C ASP A 23 3.68 -7.85 10.53
N ILE A 24 4.48 -6.82 10.24
CA ILE A 24 5.67 -6.47 11.03
C ILE A 24 5.17 -5.81 12.32
N SER A 25 5.08 -6.59 13.40
CA SER A 25 4.73 -6.10 14.73
C SER A 25 5.93 -5.38 15.38
N ILE A 26 5.86 -4.06 15.46
CA ILE A 26 6.92 -3.23 16.05
C ILE A 26 6.58 -2.93 17.50
N ARG A 27 7.43 -3.33 18.44
CA ARG A 27 7.21 -3.10 19.88
C ARG A 27 7.35 -1.63 20.30
N ILE A 28 8.04 -0.83 19.51
CA ILE A 28 8.24 0.61 19.74
C ILE A 28 7.02 1.35 19.21
N ALA A 29 6.43 2.23 20.00
CA ALA A 29 5.28 3.00 19.54
C ALA A 29 5.69 4.02 18.46
N PRO A 30 4.95 4.11 17.34
CA PRO A 30 5.21 5.11 16.32
C PRO A 30 4.96 6.50 16.92
N PRO A 31 5.84 7.47 16.63
CA PRO A 31 5.58 8.86 16.98
C PRO A 31 4.26 9.32 16.34
N ARG A 32 3.64 10.34 16.91
CA ARG A 32 2.46 10.98 16.31
C ARG A 32 2.77 11.36 14.86
N ALA A 33 1.82 11.11 13.96
CA ALA A 33 1.94 11.54 12.57
C ALA A 33 2.22 13.05 12.53
N ARG A 34 3.22 13.45 11.74
CA ARG A 34 3.55 14.86 11.58
C ARG A 34 2.45 15.53 10.76
N VAL A 35 2.06 16.73 11.17
CA VAL A 35 1.17 17.56 10.34
C VAL A 35 2.02 18.20 9.26
N GLU A 36 1.74 17.86 8.01
CA GLU A 36 2.44 18.44 6.86
C GLU A 36 1.75 19.68 6.34
N HIS A 37 2.56 20.66 5.94
CA HIS A 37 2.08 21.78 5.15
C HIS A 37 1.82 21.29 3.72
N ARG A 38 0.56 21.35 3.28
CA ARG A 38 0.15 20.92 1.94
C ARG A 38 0.41 22.06 0.97
N THR A 39 1.05 21.76 -0.15
CA THR A 39 1.13 22.70 -1.29
C THR A 39 -0.24 22.82 -1.97
N SER A 40 -0.42 23.83 -2.83
CA SER A 40 -1.62 23.94 -3.65
C SER A 40 -1.85 22.68 -4.48
N SER A 41 -3.10 22.21 -4.53
CA SER A 41 -3.45 21.03 -5.32
C SER A 41 -3.11 21.25 -6.81
N PRO A 42 -2.39 20.33 -7.47
CA PRO A 42 -2.07 20.42 -8.89
C PRO A 42 -3.31 20.42 -9.81
N GLY A 43 -4.47 19.94 -9.32
CA GLY A 43 -5.69 19.92 -10.10
C GLY A 43 -6.88 19.29 -9.36
N ARG A 44 -8.07 19.35 -9.97
CA ARG A 44 -9.32 18.87 -9.36
C ARG A 44 -9.35 17.37 -9.03
N ASN A 45 -8.55 16.57 -9.73
CA ASN A 45 -8.52 15.12 -9.57
C ASN A 45 -7.39 14.63 -8.64
N PHE A 46 -6.65 15.54 -7.99
CA PHE A 46 -5.59 15.18 -7.06
C PHE A 46 -6.11 15.14 -5.62
N VAL A 47 -5.67 14.13 -4.87
CA VAL A 47 -5.93 13.99 -3.44
C VAL A 47 -4.59 13.95 -2.72
N TRP A 48 -4.56 14.59 -1.56
CA TRP A 48 -3.39 14.56 -0.69
C TRP A 48 -3.29 13.20 0.00
N ILE A 49 -2.25 12.45 -0.34
CA ILE A 49 -1.81 11.28 0.41
C ILE A 49 -0.92 11.80 1.52
N SER A 50 -1.41 11.73 2.76
CA SER A 50 -0.64 12.15 3.94
C SER A 50 0.62 11.32 4.12
N GLY A 51 1.71 11.96 4.51
CA GLY A 51 2.91 11.29 4.95
C GLY A 51 2.66 10.38 6.16
N TYR A 52 3.56 9.43 6.37
CA TYR A 52 3.46 8.45 7.44
C TYR A 52 4.85 8.04 7.92
N GLN A 53 4.91 7.58 9.17
CA GLN A 53 6.11 6.99 9.72
C GLN A 53 6.28 5.60 9.10
N ARG A 54 7.32 5.41 8.30
CA ARG A 54 7.72 4.12 7.75
C ARG A 54 8.73 3.49 8.69
N TRP A 55 8.63 2.19 8.90
CA TRP A 55 9.65 1.44 9.64
C TRP A 55 10.70 0.92 8.65
N ASP A 56 11.98 1.18 8.92
CA ASP A 56 13.10 0.75 8.07
C ASP A 56 13.83 -0.51 8.59
N GLY A 57 13.42 -1.04 9.76
CA GLY A 57 14.08 -2.15 10.44
C GLY A 57 14.82 -1.73 11.72
N HIS A 58 15.28 -0.48 11.78
CA HIS A 58 16.04 0.08 12.91
C HIS A 58 15.28 1.21 13.63
N GLY A 59 14.44 1.96 12.90
CA GLY A 59 13.70 3.09 13.43
C GLY A 59 12.55 3.53 12.52
N TYR A 60 11.94 4.65 12.92
CA TYR A 60 10.90 5.32 12.15
C TYR A 60 11.51 6.40 11.27
N ASP A 61 11.37 6.24 9.96
CA ASP A 61 11.67 7.25 8.96
C ASP A 61 10.39 7.93 8.47
N TRP A 62 10.45 9.24 8.21
CA TRP A 62 9.29 10.00 7.76
C TRP A 62 9.14 9.88 6.24
N SER A 63 8.08 9.19 5.78
CA SER A 63 7.70 9.22 4.37
C SER A 63 6.83 10.46 4.12
N PRO A 64 7.28 11.43 3.31
CA PRO A 64 6.53 12.66 3.06
C PRO A 64 5.25 12.40 2.27
N GLY A 65 4.23 13.21 2.55
CA GLY A 65 2.99 13.22 1.80
C GLY A 65 3.17 13.74 0.38
N ARG A 66 2.23 13.38 -0.49
CA ARG A 66 2.23 13.77 -1.90
C ARG A 66 0.82 13.96 -2.42
N TRP A 67 0.72 14.75 -3.48
CA TRP A 67 -0.48 14.77 -4.31
C TRP A 67 -0.48 13.57 -5.25
N GLU A 68 -1.56 12.80 -5.25
CA GLU A 68 -1.74 11.69 -6.19
C GLU A 68 -3.07 11.83 -6.93
N GLN A 69 -3.05 11.51 -8.22
CA GLN A 69 -4.24 11.55 -9.04
C GLN A 69 -5.17 10.39 -8.68
N ARG A 70 -6.45 10.70 -8.49
CA ARG A 70 -7.47 9.70 -8.18
C ARG A 70 -7.59 8.70 -9.34
N PRO A 71 -7.58 7.39 -9.08
CA PRO A 71 -7.74 6.39 -10.12
C PRO A 71 -9.17 6.35 -10.69
N ARG A 72 -10.18 6.81 -9.93
CA ARG A 72 -11.61 6.83 -10.33
C ARG A 72 -12.34 8.07 -9.77
N PRO A 73 -13.44 8.55 -10.38
CA PRO A 73 -14.16 9.75 -9.97
C PRO A 73 -14.69 9.74 -8.53
N ASN A 74 -14.87 8.56 -7.93
CA ASN A 74 -15.36 8.36 -6.57
C ASN A 74 -14.32 7.74 -5.62
N ALA A 75 -13.09 7.52 -6.10
CA ALA A 75 -12.03 6.94 -5.28
C ALA A 75 -11.70 7.85 -4.10
N ARG A 76 -11.64 7.31 -2.88
CA ARG A 76 -11.24 8.03 -1.68
C ARG A 76 -9.96 7.42 -1.13
N TRP A 77 -8.99 8.28 -0.82
CA TRP A 77 -7.78 7.84 -0.17
C TRP A 77 -8.06 7.54 1.31
N GLN A 78 -7.78 6.31 1.73
CA GLN A 78 -7.66 5.95 3.13
C GLN A 78 -6.19 6.01 3.52
N ALA A 79 -5.85 6.89 4.46
CA ALA A 79 -4.47 7.11 4.87
C ALA A 79 -3.87 5.88 5.58
N HIS A 80 -2.55 5.75 5.44
CA HIS A 80 -1.72 4.85 6.24
C HIS A 80 -1.98 5.11 7.72
N LYS A 81 -2.09 4.05 8.51
CA LYS A 81 -2.27 4.18 9.96
C LYS A 81 -1.54 3.08 10.70
N TRP A 82 -0.92 3.45 11.80
CA TRP A 82 -0.40 2.50 12.76
C TRP A 82 -1.52 2.01 13.66
N LYS A 83 -1.72 0.70 13.70
CA LYS A 83 -2.70 0.04 14.56
C LYS A 83 -1.97 -0.72 15.66
N HIS A 84 -2.35 -0.48 16.90
CA HIS A 84 -1.88 -1.28 18.03
C HIS A 84 -2.53 -2.66 18.00
N GLN A 85 -1.72 -3.71 18.09
CA GLN A 85 -2.10 -5.11 18.23
C GLN A 85 -1.50 -5.67 19.53
N ARG A 86 -1.78 -6.96 19.84
CA ARG A 86 -1.30 -7.60 21.08
C ARG A 86 0.22 -7.56 21.23
N ASP A 87 0.96 -7.76 20.14
CA ASP A 87 2.41 -7.93 20.16
C ASP A 87 3.20 -6.72 19.64
N GLY A 88 2.52 -5.61 19.37
CA GLY A 88 3.14 -4.37 18.92
C GLY A 88 2.26 -3.52 18.00
N TRP A 89 2.91 -2.71 17.18
CA TRP A 89 2.30 -1.81 16.23
C TRP A 89 2.46 -2.31 14.81
N VAL A 90 1.38 -2.22 14.06
CA VAL A 90 1.27 -2.70 12.69
C VAL A 90 0.94 -1.54 11.78
N LEU A 91 1.68 -1.42 10.68
CA LEU A 91 1.36 -0.44 9.64
C LEU A 91 0.23 -1.01 8.79
N VAL A 92 -0.94 -0.39 8.87
CA VAL A 92 -2.00 -0.60 7.89
C VAL A 92 -1.72 0.32 6.72
N GLU A 93 -1.40 -0.27 5.58
CA GLU A 93 -1.13 0.48 4.36
C GLU A 93 -2.35 1.29 3.91
N GLY A 94 -2.07 2.48 3.41
CA GLY A 94 -3.09 3.33 2.82
C GLY A 94 -3.52 2.76 1.47
N HIS A 95 -4.79 2.94 1.14
CA HIS A 95 -5.33 2.43 -0.12
C HIS A 95 -6.48 3.29 -0.62
N TRP A 96 -6.74 3.17 -1.93
CA TRP A 96 -7.90 3.76 -2.57
C TRP A 96 -9.14 2.87 -2.32
N ARG A 97 -10.24 3.49 -1.90
CA ARG A 97 -11.57 2.87 -1.77
C ARG A 97 -12.53 3.41 -2.81
#